data_AF-A0A395IZ56-F1
#
_entry.id   AF-A0A395IZ56-F1
#
_cell.length_a   1.000
_cell.length_b   1.000
_cell.length_c   1.000
_cell.angle_alpha   90.00
_cell.angle_beta   90.00
_cell.angle_gamma   90.00
#
_symmetry.space_group_name_H-M   'P 1'
#
loop_
_entity.id
_entity.type
_entity.pdbx_description
1 polymer ?
#
loop_
_entity_poly.entity_id
_entity_poly.type
_entity_poly.pdbx_seq_one_letter_code
_entity_poly.pdbx_strand_id
1 'polypeptide(L)'
;MLSDDKENLKKAKRDGIEACSLREYVSGLENADQLLDMISAAQEDKEARDARTSGNLYAEYFPVSKMMTGVKNGTLHQGIFNVSPYNYLEGSVNVPAFDKSLLVLGRENINRSVQGDVVVIEVLPKDQWKEPSTKIIEEETLNKDENADADEGEAVVTEKERRALQEEVKRTHSKGTENRPQPTAKVVGVVKRNWRQYVGHVDESSVSQSVKQGRKQQTVFLIPMDKRIPKIRVRTRQAGEILGKRVLVTIDSWDRDSRYPVGHFVRSLGELETKGAETEALLLEYDVQYRPFPKTVLDCLPTEGHDWIVPPSMDDPGWKNRRDLRGLNICSIDPIGCQDIDDALHARPLPNGNFEVGVHIADVSHFVKPNNAMDAEASIRGTTVYLVDKRIDMLPMLLGTDLCSLKPYVERYAFSCLWEITPDAEIVNAEYTKSVIKSREAFSYEDAQKRVDDASQQDELTINIRTLLMLSKKFKQKRMDAGALSLSSPEVRVEMESETSDPIDIKQKKHLDTMSLVEDFMLLAQTLSQTLA
;
A
#
# COMPACT_ATOMS: atom_id res chain seq x y z
N MET A 1 -33.39 17.50 -13.70
CA MET A 1 -32.07 17.34 -14.35
C MET A 1 -31.02 18.06 -13.53
N LEU A 2 -29.87 17.44 -13.26
CA LEU A 2 -28.74 18.11 -12.60
C LEU A 2 -27.67 18.46 -13.64
N SER A 3 -27.26 19.71 -13.69
CA SER A 3 -26.18 20.16 -14.58
C SER A 3 -25.57 21.47 -14.12
N ASP A 4 -24.25 21.57 -14.13
CA ASP A 4 -23.55 22.84 -13.88
C ASP A 4 -23.26 23.61 -15.19
N ASP A 5 -23.63 23.05 -16.35
CA ASP A 5 -23.54 23.77 -17.62
C ASP A 5 -24.67 24.80 -17.75
N LYS A 6 -24.29 26.08 -17.78
CA LYS A 6 -25.21 27.23 -17.85
C LYS A 6 -26.10 27.16 -19.11
N GLU A 7 -25.61 26.60 -20.23
CA GLU A 7 -26.42 26.49 -21.44
C GLU A 7 -27.45 25.36 -21.36
N ASN A 8 -27.09 24.20 -20.80
CA ASN A 8 -28.05 23.13 -20.51
C ASN A 8 -29.16 23.60 -19.57
N LEU A 9 -28.83 24.33 -18.50
CA LEU A 9 -29.83 24.89 -17.58
C LEU A 9 -30.77 25.89 -18.30
N LYS A 10 -30.22 26.76 -19.16
CA LYS A 10 -31.04 27.69 -19.96
C LYS A 10 -31.98 26.95 -20.92
N LYS A 11 -31.51 25.88 -21.57
CA LYS A 11 -32.33 25.07 -22.49
C LYS A 11 -33.43 24.33 -21.75
N ALA A 12 -33.10 23.63 -20.66
CA ALA A 12 -34.08 22.93 -19.83
C ALA A 12 -35.21 23.86 -19.37
N LYS A 13 -34.87 25.10 -18.97
CA LYS A 13 -35.86 26.12 -18.62
C LYS A 13 -36.78 26.51 -19.78
N ARG A 14 -36.27 26.58 -21.02
CA ARG A 14 -37.10 26.86 -22.22
C ARG A 14 -38.04 25.69 -22.53
N ASP A 15 -37.59 24.48 -22.30
CA ASP A 15 -38.33 23.26 -22.61
C ASP A 15 -39.26 22.81 -21.48
N GLY A 16 -39.35 23.57 -20.37
CA GLY A 16 -40.19 23.25 -19.22
C GLY A 16 -39.69 22.07 -18.38
N ILE A 17 -38.42 21.70 -18.51
CA ILE A 17 -37.78 20.63 -17.74
C ILE A 17 -37.22 21.23 -16.45
N GLU A 18 -37.60 20.66 -15.31
CA GLU A 18 -37.03 21.05 -14.02
C GLU A 18 -35.54 20.73 -13.97
N ALA A 19 -34.73 21.76 -13.79
CA ALA A 19 -33.28 21.65 -13.78
C ALA A 19 -32.65 22.64 -12.81
N CYS A 20 -31.58 22.21 -12.15
CA CYS A 20 -30.77 23.03 -11.26
C CYS A 20 -29.32 22.54 -11.29
N SER A 21 -28.42 23.39 -10.79
CA SER A 21 -27.03 23.00 -10.55
C SER A 21 -26.92 21.96 -9.45
N LEU A 22 -25.79 21.25 -9.40
CA LEU A 22 -25.54 20.30 -8.30
C LEU A 22 -25.60 21.02 -6.94
N ARG A 23 -25.05 22.24 -6.88
CA ARG A 23 -25.04 23.04 -5.65
C ARG A 23 -26.45 23.43 -5.19
N GLU A 24 -27.27 23.96 -6.09
CA GLU A 24 -28.65 24.35 -5.77
C GLU A 24 -29.47 23.15 -5.30
N TYR A 25 -29.29 21.99 -5.94
CA TYR A 25 -29.94 20.75 -5.51
C TYR A 25 -29.53 20.36 -4.09
N VAL A 26 -28.22 20.35 -3.81
CA VAL A 26 -27.70 19.99 -2.48
C VAL A 26 -28.12 21.01 -1.42
N SER A 27 -28.18 22.31 -1.75
CA SER A 27 -28.70 23.34 -0.84
C SER A 27 -30.16 23.14 -0.43
N GLY A 28 -30.95 22.41 -1.22
CA GLY A 28 -32.34 22.07 -0.90
C GLY A 28 -32.51 20.86 0.02
N LEU A 29 -31.44 20.13 0.35
CA LEU A 29 -31.50 18.94 1.21
C LEU A 29 -31.47 19.30 2.69
N GLU A 30 -32.07 18.47 3.54
CA GLU A 30 -32.14 18.71 5.00
C GLU A 30 -30.75 18.81 5.66
N ASN A 31 -29.77 18.11 5.12
CA ASN A 31 -28.37 18.09 5.58
C ASN A 31 -27.42 18.89 4.66
N ALA A 32 -27.93 19.91 3.96
CA ALA A 32 -27.17 20.77 3.05
C ALA A 32 -25.85 21.29 3.64
N ASP A 33 -25.85 21.73 4.91
CA ASP A 33 -24.67 22.27 5.58
C ASP A 33 -23.47 21.31 5.58
N GLN A 34 -23.74 20.00 5.62
CA GLN A 34 -22.71 18.96 5.61
C GLN A 34 -22.31 18.57 4.18
N LEU A 35 -23.31 18.41 3.31
CA LEU A 35 -23.11 17.93 1.95
C LEU A 35 -22.46 18.97 1.02
N LEU A 36 -22.67 20.26 1.28
CA LEU A 36 -22.08 21.33 0.48
C LEU A 36 -20.55 21.36 0.55
N ASP A 37 -19.96 20.86 1.65
CA ASP A 37 -18.51 20.79 1.80
C ASP A 37 -17.88 19.59 1.04
N MET A 38 -18.73 18.69 0.51
CA MET A 38 -18.32 17.54 -0.32
C MET A 38 -18.36 17.83 -1.82
N ILE A 39 -18.80 19.03 -2.22
CA ILE A 39 -18.81 19.45 -3.62
C ILE A 39 -17.42 19.99 -3.97
N SER A 40 -16.94 19.65 -5.17
CA SER A 40 -15.65 20.13 -5.69
C SER A 40 -15.54 21.65 -5.65
N ALA A 41 -14.47 22.15 -5.02
CA ALA A 41 -14.26 23.59 -4.84
C ALA A 41 -13.74 24.29 -6.11
N ALA A 42 -13.32 23.54 -7.12
CA ALA A 42 -12.73 24.07 -8.36
C ALA A 42 -13.70 24.97 -9.17
N GLN A 43 -15.01 24.77 -9.05
CA GLN A 43 -16.01 25.62 -9.72
C GLN A 43 -16.22 26.96 -9.01
N GLU A 44 -16.18 26.98 -7.67
CA GLU A 44 -16.40 28.21 -6.88
C GLU A 44 -15.26 29.21 -7.05
N ASP A 45 -14.02 28.71 -7.10
CA ASP A 45 -12.83 29.55 -7.20
C ASP A 45 -12.72 30.25 -8.54
N LYS A 46 -13.25 29.68 -9.63
CA LYS A 46 -13.27 30.36 -10.94
C LYS A 46 -14.10 31.64 -10.91
N GLU A 47 -15.28 31.63 -10.27
CA GLU A 47 -16.18 32.80 -10.27
C GLU A 47 -15.70 33.93 -9.35
N ALA A 48 -15.01 33.59 -8.25
CA ALA A 48 -14.41 34.58 -7.35
C ALA A 48 -13.14 35.25 -7.90
N ARG A 49 -12.47 34.63 -8.88
CA ARG A 49 -11.13 35.03 -9.37
C ARG A 49 -11.12 35.98 -10.55
N ASP A 50 -12.18 36.07 -11.35
CA ASP A 50 -12.29 37.12 -12.39
C ASP A 50 -12.18 38.54 -11.81
N ALA A 51 -12.25 38.68 -10.47
CA ALA A 51 -12.08 39.92 -9.73
C ALA A 51 -10.66 40.19 -9.16
N ARG A 52 -9.70 39.24 -9.20
CA ARG A 52 -8.38 39.39 -8.57
C ARG A 52 -7.23 39.24 -9.58
N THR A 53 -6.53 40.34 -9.87
CA THR A 53 -5.24 40.34 -10.58
C THR A 53 -4.08 40.06 -9.62
N SER A 54 -3.72 38.79 -9.42
CA SER A 54 -2.42 38.40 -8.84
C SER A 54 -1.51 37.82 -9.94
N GLY A 55 -0.19 37.98 -9.80
CA GLY A 55 0.78 37.44 -10.75
C GLY A 55 0.85 35.92 -10.71
N ASN A 56 1.03 35.27 -11.86
CA ASN A 56 1.16 33.81 -11.92
C ASN A 56 2.45 33.34 -11.22
N LEU A 57 2.32 32.53 -10.17
CA LEU A 57 3.43 31.88 -9.46
C LEU A 57 4.11 30.79 -10.31
N TYR A 58 3.33 30.10 -11.15
CA TYR A 58 3.81 28.99 -11.95
C TYR A 58 3.67 29.22 -13.46
N ALA A 59 4.60 28.62 -14.20
CA ALA A 59 4.56 28.56 -15.65
C ALA A 59 3.34 27.77 -16.15
N GLU A 60 2.83 28.17 -17.31
CA GLU A 60 1.79 27.42 -18.00
C GLU A 60 2.34 26.08 -18.50
N TYR A 61 1.49 25.05 -18.46
CA TYR A 61 1.86 23.78 -19.08
C TYR A 61 1.87 23.92 -20.59
N PHE A 62 2.79 23.18 -21.22
CA PHE A 62 2.78 23.06 -22.67
C PHE A 62 1.54 22.29 -23.13
N PRO A 63 0.98 22.64 -24.32
CA PRO A 63 -0.06 21.84 -24.93
C PRO A 63 0.40 20.39 -25.12
N VAL A 64 -0.54 19.44 -24.99
CA VAL A 64 -0.26 18.00 -25.12
C VAL A 64 0.48 17.69 -26.43
N SER A 65 0.08 18.30 -27.54
CA SER A 65 0.74 18.12 -28.84
C SER A 65 2.23 18.50 -28.84
N LYS A 66 2.58 19.62 -28.18
CA LYS A 66 3.97 20.08 -28.03
C LYS A 66 4.75 19.14 -27.13
N MET A 67 4.17 18.70 -26.01
CA MET A 67 4.81 17.74 -25.11
C MET A 67 5.11 16.41 -25.82
N MET A 68 4.11 15.82 -26.46
CA MET A 68 4.26 14.53 -27.16
C MET A 68 5.25 14.62 -28.33
N THR A 69 5.24 15.72 -29.08
CA THR A 69 6.23 15.95 -30.16
C THR A 69 7.64 16.09 -29.60
N GLY A 70 7.80 16.82 -28.49
CA GLY A 70 9.10 16.98 -27.84
C GLY A 70 9.64 15.68 -27.27
N VAL A 71 8.78 14.83 -26.68
CA VAL A 71 9.15 13.49 -26.21
C VAL A 71 9.57 12.60 -27.38
N LYS A 72 8.80 12.61 -28.48
CA LYS A 72 9.12 11.82 -29.69
C LYS A 72 10.43 12.24 -30.34
N ASN A 73 10.73 13.54 -30.36
CA ASN A 73 11.96 14.09 -30.94
C ASN A 73 13.15 14.08 -29.96
N GLY A 74 12.96 13.60 -28.73
CA GLY A 74 14.00 13.52 -27.70
C GLY A 74 14.43 14.86 -27.09
N THR A 75 13.70 15.95 -27.35
CA THR A 75 13.98 17.28 -26.76
C THR A 75 13.33 17.45 -25.38
N LEU A 76 12.32 16.65 -25.07
CA LEU A 76 11.69 16.55 -23.75
C LEU A 76 11.71 15.08 -23.31
N HIS A 77 11.56 14.83 -22.02
CA HIS A 77 11.53 13.48 -21.47
C HIS A 77 10.30 13.29 -20.58
N GLN A 78 9.73 12.09 -20.62
CA GLN A 78 8.59 11.71 -19.77
C GLN A 78 9.06 10.74 -18.69
N GLY A 79 8.60 10.92 -17.46
CA GLY A 79 8.91 10.04 -16.34
C GLY A 79 7.97 10.24 -15.16
N ILE A 80 8.17 9.44 -14.11
CA ILE A 80 7.41 9.55 -12.86
C ILE A 80 8.12 10.55 -11.95
N PHE A 81 7.37 11.53 -11.45
CA PHE A 81 7.86 12.53 -10.51
C PHE A 81 7.85 11.98 -9.08
N ASN A 82 8.99 12.08 -8.39
CA ASN A 82 9.17 11.63 -7.02
C ASN A 82 9.66 12.78 -6.15
N VAL A 83 8.89 13.16 -5.13
CA VAL A 83 9.23 14.17 -4.13
C VAL A 83 10.12 13.54 -3.05
N SER A 84 11.13 14.27 -2.62
CA SER A 84 11.97 13.85 -1.49
C SER A 84 11.16 13.86 -0.19
N PRO A 85 11.19 12.79 0.62
CA PRO A 85 10.48 12.74 1.90
C PRO A 85 11.09 13.70 2.95
N TYR A 86 12.29 14.23 2.68
CA TYR A 86 13.02 15.11 3.59
C TYR A 86 13.08 16.57 3.10
N ASN A 87 12.67 16.84 1.85
CA ASN A 87 12.73 18.17 1.27
C ASN A 87 11.62 18.34 0.21
N TYR A 88 10.52 18.99 0.58
CA TYR A 88 9.39 19.18 -0.33
C TYR A 88 9.69 20.07 -1.55
N LEU A 89 10.81 20.82 -1.51
CA LEU A 89 11.30 21.63 -2.64
C LEU A 89 12.21 20.84 -3.57
N GLU A 90 12.47 19.57 -3.29
CA GLU A 90 13.29 18.69 -4.10
C GLU A 90 12.47 17.50 -4.59
N GLY A 91 12.47 17.32 -5.90
CA GLY A 91 11.98 16.11 -6.53
C GLY A 91 12.99 15.54 -7.51
N SER A 92 12.67 14.36 -8.01
CA SER A 92 13.46 13.65 -9.00
C SER A 92 12.55 12.98 -10.03
N VAL A 93 13.04 12.88 -11.26
CA VAL A 93 12.34 12.17 -12.34
C VAL A 93 13.28 11.14 -12.94
N ASN A 94 12.85 9.88 -12.91
CA ASN A 94 13.56 8.80 -13.58
C ASN A 94 13.16 8.78 -15.06
N VAL A 95 14.14 8.87 -15.95
CA VAL A 95 13.93 8.83 -17.39
C VAL A 95 14.91 7.83 -18.03
N PRO A 96 14.48 7.02 -19.00
CA PRO A 96 15.35 6.00 -19.61
C PRO A 96 16.59 6.56 -20.33
N ALA A 97 16.56 7.83 -20.72
CA ALA A 97 17.66 8.47 -21.45
C ALA A 97 18.87 8.85 -20.56
N PHE A 98 18.76 8.72 -19.23
CA PHE A 98 19.80 9.10 -18.27
C PHE A 98 19.98 7.99 -17.22
N ASP A 99 21.24 7.67 -16.91
CA ASP A 99 21.57 6.63 -15.91
C ASP A 99 21.20 7.05 -14.48
N LYS A 100 21.10 8.35 -14.23
CA LYS A 100 20.73 8.93 -12.94
C LYS A 100 19.42 9.70 -13.07
N SER A 101 18.67 9.72 -11.99
CA SER A 101 17.47 10.54 -11.84
C SER A 101 17.79 12.02 -12.06
N LEU A 102 16.91 12.71 -12.79
CA LEU A 102 17.04 14.14 -13.03
C LEU A 102 16.45 14.91 -11.86
N LEU A 103 17.22 15.82 -11.27
CA LEU A 103 16.79 16.63 -10.13
C LEU A 103 15.85 17.76 -10.56
N VAL A 104 14.77 17.97 -9.82
CA VAL A 104 13.82 19.06 -10.02
C VAL A 104 13.76 19.86 -8.73
N LEU A 105 14.34 21.07 -8.76
CA LEU A 105 14.57 21.86 -7.56
C LEU A 105 13.77 23.15 -7.57
N GLY A 106 13.03 23.37 -6.49
CA GLY A 106 12.19 24.53 -6.26
C GLY A 106 10.79 24.40 -6.85
N ARG A 107 9.83 25.04 -6.16
CA ARG A 107 8.40 25.03 -6.49
C ARG A 107 8.11 25.41 -7.95
N GLU A 108 8.81 26.40 -8.49
CA GLU A 108 8.67 26.85 -9.88
C GLU A 108 9.00 25.74 -10.89
N ASN A 109 10.06 24.97 -10.65
CA ASN A 109 10.49 23.88 -11.53
C ASN A 109 9.68 22.61 -11.31
N ILE A 110 9.21 22.36 -10.07
CA ILE A 110 8.26 21.27 -9.76
C ILE A 110 6.93 21.51 -10.49
N ASN A 111 6.55 22.78 -10.64
CA ASN A 111 5.42 23.22 -11.45
C ASN A 111 4.11 22.45 -11.17
N ARG A 112 3.61 22.56 -9.93
CA ARG A 112 2.33 21.95 -9.48
C ARG A 112 2.23 20.44 -9.74
N SER A 113 3.35 19.72 -9.69
CA SER A 113 3.41 18.25 -9.74
C SER A 113 3.27 17.64 -8.35
N VAL A 114 2.60 16.51 -8.25
CA VAL A 114 2.38 15.74 -7.02
C VAL A 114 3.14 14.41 -7.09
N GLN A 115 3.50 13.85 -5.94
CA GLN A 115 4.15 12.53 -5.83
C GLN A 115 3.48 11.47 -6.72
N GLY A 116 4.26 10.86 -7.61
CA GLY A 116 3.84 9.81 -8.54
C GLY A 116 3.20 10.30 -9.83
N ASP A 117 3.04 11.61 -10.04
CA ASP A 117 2.55 12.16 -11.32
C ASP A 117 3.45 11.71 -12.49
N VAL A 118 2.83 11.40 -13.64
CA VAL A 118 3.57 11.21 -14.89
C VAL A 118 3.75 12.57 -15.54
N VAL A 119 4.99 13.05 -15.53
CA VAL A 119 5.36 14.41 -15.96
C VAL A 119 6.20 14.40 -17.22
N VAL A 120 6.16 15.52 -17.95
CA VAL A 120 7.11 15.83 -19.02
C VAL A 120 8.02 16.93 -18.54
N ILE A 121 9.32 16.73 -18.73
CA ILE A 121 10.38 17.61 -18.26
C ILE A 121 11.25 18.11 -19.41
N GLU A 122 11.79 19.30 -19.20
CA GLU A 122 12.84 19.91 -20.01
C GLU A 122 14.12 19.95 -19.17
N VAL A 123 15.21 19.36 -19.68
CA VAL A 123 16.51 19.37 -19.01
C VAL A 123 17.10 20.78 -19.09
N LEU A 124 17.55 21.30 -17.95
CA LEU A 124 18.13 22.63 -17.89
C LEU A 124 19.55 22.64 -18.48
N PRO A 125 20.01 23.79 -18.97
CA PRO A 125 21.40 23.99 -19.39
C PRO A 125 22.42 23.57 -18.32
N LYS A 126 23.61 23.13 -18.75
CA LYS A 126 24.66 22.57 -17.86
C LYS A 126 25.12 23.54 -16.77
N ASP A 127 25.06 24.84 -17.01
CA ASP A 127 25.36 25.90 -16.04
C ASP A 127 24.33 25.99 -14.90
N GLN A 128 23.17 25.37 -15.05
CA GLN A 128 22.09 25.32 -14.06
C GLN A 128 21.98 23.97 -13.36
N TRP A 129 22.90 23.04 -13.63
CA TRP A 129 22.98 21.76 -12.95
C TRP A 129 23.41 21.96 -11.51
N LYS A 130 22.81 21.18 -10.61
CA LYS A 130 22.94 21.32 -9.16
C LYS A 130 23.18 19.96 -8.52
N GLU A 131 23.57 20.00 -7.26
CA GLU A 131 23.76 18.81 -6.46
C GLU A 131 22.50 18.50 -5.64
N PRO A 132 22.29 17.22 -5.26
CA PRO A 132 21.22 16.84 -4.34
C PRO A 132 21.31 17.60 -3.01
N SER A 133 20.16 17.88 -2.40
CA SER A 133 20.16 18.59 -1.11
C SER A 133 20.67 17.69 0.01
N THR A 134 21.36 18.31 0.98
CA THR A 134 21.71 17.65 2.26
C THR A 134 20.87 18.18 3.42
N LYS A 135 19.95 19.11 3.16
CA LYS A 135 19.15 19.78 4.18
C LYS A 135 17.76 19.15 4.27
N ILE A 136 17.34 18.90 5.50
CA ILE A 136 15.95 18.56 5.78
C ILE A 136 15.15 19.87 5.78
N ILE A 137 14.15 19.93 4.92
CA ILE A 137 13.27 21.08 4.68
C ILE A 137 11.83 20.57 4.79
N GLU A 138 11.18 20.87 5.91
CA GLU A 138 9.78 20.47 6.15
C GLU A 138 8.83 21.65 5.90
N GLU A 139 7.75 21.43 5.15
CA GLU A 139 6.78 22.47 4.78
C GLU A 139 6.13 23.10 6.02
N GLU A 140 5.81 22.28 7.03
CA GLU A 140 5.22 22.72 8.30
C GLU A 140 6.10 23.73 9.05
N THR A 141 7.43 23.62 8.95
CA THR A 141 8.36 24.51 9.66
C THR A 141 8.54 25.84 8.93
N LEU A 142 8.56 25.82 7.60
CA LEU A 142 8.80 27.01 6.78
C LEU A 142 7.55 27.87 6.59
N ASN A 143 6.38 27.22 6.52
CA ASN A 143 5.11 27.84 6.14
C ASN A 143 4.13 27.91 7.33
N LYS A 144 4.64 27.90 8.57
CA LYS A 144 3.82 27.86 9.80
C LYS A 144 2.88 29.06 9.97
N ASP A 145 3.30 30.24 9.55
CA ASP A 145 2.56 31.50 9.77
C ASP A 145 1.68 31.89 8.55
N GLU A 146 1.45 30.96 7.61
CA GLU A 146 0.63 31.26 6.44
C GLU A 146 -0.86 31.18 6.75
N ASN A 147 -1.62 32.11 6.15
CA ASN A 147 -3.06 32.16 6.25
C ASN A 147 -3.70 31.45 5.04
N ALA A 148 -4.64 30.53 5.29
CA ALA A 148 -5.35 29.82 4.23
C ALA A 148 -6.31 30.73 3.43
N ASP A 149 -6.77 31.84 4.01
CA ASP A 149 -7.73 32.78 3.40
C ASP A 149 -7.06 33.97 2.67
N ALA A 150 -5.75 34.18 2.83
CA ALA A 150 -5.06 35.36 2.32
C ALA A 150 -3.74 35.02 1.62
N ASP A 151 -3.58 35.49 0.38
CA ASP A 151 -2.35 35.32 -0.39
C ASP A 151 -1.25 36.34 0.00
N GLU A 152 -1.52 37.25 0.95
CA GLU A 152 -0.60 38.35 1.36
C GLU A 152 0.76 37.86 1.90
N GLY A 153 0.84 36.61 2.39
CA GLY A 153 2.08 35.98 2.87
C GLY A 153 2.89 35.25 1.80
N GLU A 154 2.33 34.99 0.62
CA GLU A 154 2.94 34.09 -0.37
C GLU A 154 4.27 34.63 -0.91
N ALA A 155 4.41 35.94 -1.11
CA ALA A 155 5.66 36.53 -1.62
C ALA A 155 6.82 36.37 -0.61
N VAL A 156 6.53 36.52 0.68
CA VAL A 156 7.53 36.39 1.76
C VAL A 156 8.02 34.94 1.86
N VAL A 157 7.11 33.98 1.74
CA VAL A 157 7.46 32.55 1.80
C VAL A 157 8.24 32.13 0.54
N THR A 158 7.90 32.64 -0.64
CA THR A 158 8.70 32.42 -1.86
C THR A 158 10.15 32.87 -1.65
N GLU A 159 10.35 34.03 -1.01
CA GLU A 159 11.70 34.52 -0.74
C GLU A 159 12.43 33.66 0.31
N LYS A 160 11.75 33.18 1.35
CA LYS A 160 12.31 32.22 2.31
C LYS A 160 12.73 30.90 1.63
N GLU A 161 11.88 30.33 0.78
CA GLU A 161 12.17 29.11 0.01
C GLU A 161 13.37 29.32 -0.93
N ARG A 162 13.40 30.44 -1.67
CA ARG A 162 14.52 30.81 -2.55
C ARG A 162 15.81 30.96 -1.76
N ARG A 163 15.77 31.63 -0.61
CA ARG A 163 16.92 31.76 0.27
C ARG A 163 17.40 30.41 0.79
N ALA A 164 16.50 29.52 1.19
CA ALA A 164 16.85 28.18 1.64
C ALA A 164 17.60 27.39 0.54
N LEU A 165 17.14 27.47 -0.71
CA LEU A 165 17.80 26.85 -1.86
C LEU A 165 19.12 27.54 -2.27
N GLN A 166 19.22 28.86 -2.12
CA GLN A 166 20.44 29.63 -2.45
C GLN A 166 21.56 29.45 -1.42
N GLU A 167 21.23 29.41 -0.13
CA GLU A 167 22.21 29.14 0.94
C GLU A 167 22.86 27.77 0.75
N GLU A 168 22.12 26.81 0.21
CA GLU A 168 22.63 25.50 -0.17
C GLU A 168 23.62 25.57 -1.33
N VAL A 169 23.26 26.20 -2.44
CA VAL A 169 24.17 26.38 -3.60
C VAL A 169 25.50 26.98 -3.17
N LYS A 170 25.49 27.99 -2.28
CA LYS A 170 26.71 28.62 -1.76
C LYS A 170 27.58 27.65 -0.94
N ARG A 171 26.97 26.82 -0.07
CA ARG A 171 27.69 25.84 0.74
C ARG A 171 28.31 24.74 -0.13
N THR A 172 27.60 24.29 -1.14
CA THR A 172 28.04 23.27 -2.08
C THR A 172 29.28 23.73 -2.86
N HIS A 173 29.27 24.96 -3.40
CA HIS A 173 30.44 25.54 -4.06
C HIS A 173 31.65 25.74 -3.12
N SER A 174 31.44 25.77 -1.80
CA SER A 174 32.50 26.00 -0.80
C SER A 174 33.19 24.71 -0.34
N LYS A 175 32.56 23.54 -0.49
CA LYS A 175 33.15 22.24 -0.13
C LYS A 175 33.63 21.54 -1.40
N GLY A 176 34.95 21.48 -1.58
CA GLY A 176 35.59 20.95 -2.78
C GLY A 176 35.28 19.47 -3.08
N THR A 177 35.15 19.19 -4.38
CA THR A 177 35.57 17.97 -5.10
C THR A 177 34.92 16.60 -4.85
N GLU A 178 33.97 16.40 -3.93
CA GLU A 178 33.38 15.06 -3.75
C GLU A 178 32.07 14.80 -4.54
N ASN A 179 31.26 15.82 -4.81
CA ASN A 179 30.04 15.66 -5.61
C ASN A 179 30.14 16.43 -6.93
N ARG A 180 29.77 15.78 -8.03
CA ARG A 180 29.67 16.43 -9.35
C ARG A 180 28.24 16.95 -9.54
N PRO A 181 28.05 18.14 -10.12
CA PRO A 181 26.72 18.67 -10.40
C PRO A 181 25.96 17.67 -11.28
N GLN A 182 24.74 17.34 -10.85
CA GLN A 182 23.86 16.39 -11.52
C GLN A 182 22.91 17.15 -12.45
N PRO A 183 22.48 16.53 -13.56
CA PRO A 183 21.52 17.15 -14.45
C PRO A 183 20.23 17.55 -13.72
N THR A 184 19.85 18.81 -13.89
CA THR A 184 18.61 19.37 -13.35
C THR A 184 17.59 19.56 -14.46
N ALA A 185 16.31 19.53 -14.10
CA ALA A 185 15.20 19.68 -15.02
C ALA A 185 14.08 20.52 -14.40
N LYS A 186 13.16 20.97 -15.26
CA LYS A 186 11.89 21.58 -14.87
C LYS A 186 10.74 20.84 -15.52
N VAL A 187 9.63 20.74 -14.80
CA VAL A 187 8.38 20.17 -15.32
C VAL A 187 7.69 21.18 -16.22
N VAL A 188 7.44 20.78 -17.46
CA VAL A 188 6.74 21.60 -18.47
C VAL A 188 5.29 21.18 -18.67
N GLY A 189 4.87 20.06 -18.07
CA GLY A 189 3.47 19.65 -18.00
C GLY A 189 3.29 18.28 -17.38
N VAL A 190 2.04 17.98 -17.04
CA VAL A 190 1.63 16.72 -16.40
C VAL A 190 0.73 15.96 -17.36
N VAL A 191 1.13 14.73 -17.70
CA VAL A 191 0.42 13.86 -18.64
C VAL A 191 -0.67 13.07 -17.93
N LYS A 192 -0.36 12.54 -16.75
CA LYS A 192 -1.29 11.79 -15.92
C LYS A 192 -1.10 12.18 -14.46
N ARG A 193 -2.18 12.61 -13.81
CA ARG A 193 -2.21 12.87 -12.37
C ARG A 193 -2.24 11.55 -11.59
N ASN A 194 -1.58 11.55 -10.44
CA ASN A 194 -1.63 10.51 -9.43
C ASN A 194 -2.40 11.00 -8.19
N TRP A 195 -3.45 11.78 -8.42
CA TRP A 195 -4.33 12.24 -7.35
C TRP A 195 -5.18 11.08 -6.83
N ARG A 196 -5.28 11.02 -5.50
CA ARG A 196 -6.10 10.05 -4.77
C ARG A 196 -6.82 10.75 -3.62
N GLN A 197 -7.50 9.97 -2.80
CA GLN A 197 -7.97 10.46 -1.51
C GLN A 197 -6.77 10.51 -0.56
N TYR A 198 -6.60 11.64 0.10
CA TYR A 198 -5.50 11.88 1.03
C TYR A 198 -6.05 11.95 2.45
N VAL A 199 -5.41 11.23 3.35
CA VAL A 199 -5.71 11.32 4.78
C VAL A 199 -4.87 12.43 5.40
N GLY A 200 -5.48 13.25 6.24
CA GLY A 200 -4.79 14.33 6.92
C GLY A 200 -5.54 14.81 8.15
N HIS A 201 -5.09 15.93 8.69
CA HIS A 201 -5.78 16.66 9.75
C HIS A 201 -5.75 18.16 9.45
N VAL A 202 -6.68 18.90 10.03
CA VAL A 202 -6.74 20.35 9.85
C VAL A 202 -5.64 21.03 10.68
N ASP A 203 -4.91 21.94 10.05
CA ASP A 203 -3.94 22.80 10.71
C ASP A 203 -4.67 23.78 11.64
N GLU A 204 -4.51 23.62 12.95
CA GLU A 204 -5.19 24.47 13.95
C GLU A 204 -4.87 25.96 13.75
N SER A 205 -3.66 26.29 13.28
CA SER A 205 -3.25 27.68 13.04
C SER A 205 -4.04 28.36 11.92
N SER A 206 -4.62 27.56 11.01
CA SER A 206 -5.44 28.04 9.89
C SER A 206 -6.92 28.24 10.25
N VAL A 207 -7.35 27.80 11.44
CA VAL A 207 -8.75 27.92 11.87
C VAL A 207 -8.97 29.25 12.59
N SER A 208 -9.93 30.04 12.13
CA SER A 208 -10.26 31.31 12.78
C SER A 208 -10.80 31.11 14.20
N GLN A 209 -10.19 31.78 15.19
CA GLN A 209 -10.63 31.72 16.59
C GLN A 209 -12.08 32.19 16.80
N SER A 210 -12.61 33.00 15.89
CA SER A 210 -13.98 33.54 15.94
C SER A 210 -15.08 32.51 15.63
N VAL A 211 -14.71 31.28 15.25
CA VAL A 211 -15.64 30.29 14.65
C VAL A 211 -15.73 28.98 15.47
N LYS A 212 -15.18 28.93 16.69
CA LYS A 212 -15.38 27.75 17.58
C LYS A 212 -16.87 27.47 17.94
N GLN A 213 -17.82 28.29 17.49
CA GLN A 213 -19.27 28.15 17.73
C GLN A 213 -20.19 28.49 16.52
N GLY A 214 -19.67 28.74 15.31
CA GLY A 214 -20.49 29.17 14.16
C GLY A 214 -20.25 28.37 12.86
N ARG A 215 -21.28 28.20 12.02
CA ARG A 215 -21.20 27.50 10.71
C ARG A 215 -20.82 28.42 9.55
N LYS A 216 -19.91 29.38 9.77
CA LYS A 216 -19.46 30.26 8.68
C LYS A 216 -18.45 29.51 7.82
N GLN A 217 -18.63 29.59 6.51
CA GLN A 217 -17.68 29.05 5.54
C GLN A 217 -16.34 29.78 5.67
N GLN A 218 -15.25 29.02 5.83
CA GLN A 218 -13.87 29.52 5.88
C GLN A 218 -12.95 28.56 5.13
N THR A 219 -11.74 29.03 4.75
CA THR A 219 -10.71 28.18 4.16
C THR A 219 -9.73 27.75 5.23
N VAL A 220 -9.41 26.47 5.31
CA VAL A 220 -8.44 25.90 6.22
C VAL A 220 -7.38 25.13 5.45
N PHE A 221 -6.21 24.90 6.05
CA PHE A 221 -5.23 23.97 5.52
C PHE A 221 -5.45 22.58 6.09
N LEU A 222 -5.45 21.59 5.20
CA LEU A 222 -5.23 20.20 5.55
C LEU A 222 -3.73 19.89 5.47
N ILE A 223 -3.19 19.26 6.50
CA ILE A 223 -1.87 18.66 6.52
C ILE A 223 -2.03 17.16 6.23
N PRO A 224 -1.58 16.68 5.05
CA PRO A 224 -1.62 15.25 4.72
C PRO A 224 -0.69 14.41 5.62
N MET A 225 -1.00 13.13 5.79
CA MET A 225 -0.12 12.18 6.50
C MET A 225 1.16 11.90 5.73
N ASP A 226 1.08 11.83 4.40
CA ASP A 226 2.26 11.72 3.54
C ASP A 226 2.90 13.09 3.36
N LYS A 227 4.06 13.29 4.01
CA LYS A 227 4.87 14.52 3.96
C LYS A 227 5.32 14.91 2.54
N ARG A 228 5.19 14.02 1.55
CA ARG A 228 5.49 14.32 0.14
C ARG A 228 4.35 15.06 -0.57
N ILE A 229 3.17 15.11 0.04
CA ILE A 229 2.00 15.84 -0.46
C ILE A 229 1.96 17.21 0.22
N PRO A 230 1.84 18.32 -0.52
CA PRO A 230 1.77 19.64 0.07
C PRO A 230 0.47 19.85 0.85
N LYS A 231 0.42 20.85 1.72
CA LYS A 231 -0.84 21.30 2.35
C LYS A 231 -1.94 21.53 1.30
N ILE A 232 -3.18 21.19 1.62
CA ILE A 232 -4.33 21.34 0.72
C ILE A 232 -5.28 22.41 1.31
N ARG A 233 -5.68 23.40 0.50
CA ARG A 233 -6.72 24.36 0.89
C ARG A 233 -8.09 23.69 0.82
N VAL A 234 -8.83 23.69 1.91
CA VAL A 234 -10.18 23.12 2.00
C VAL A 234 -11.14 24.20 2.48
N ARG A 235 -12.19 24.45 1.70
CA ARG A 235 -13.26 25.38 2.09
C ARG A 235 -14.35 24.60 2.81
N THR A 236 -14.65 24.95 4.04
CA THR A 236 -15.59 24.19 4.88
C THR A 236 -16.37 25.08 5.85
N ARG A 237 -17.61 24.67 6.16
CA ARG A 237 -18.44 25.23 7.24
C ARG A 237 -18.27 24.48 8.56
N GLN A 238 -17.61 23.32 8.51
CA GLN A 238 -17.49 22.35 9.60
C GLN A 238 -16.11 22.39 10.27
N ALA A 239 -15.32 23.47 10.09
CA ALA A 239 -13.95 23.56 10.59
C ALA A 239 -13.81 23.20 12.08
N GLY A 240 -14.74 23.65 12.93
CA GLY A 240 -14.74 23.30 14.36
C GLY A 240 -15.09 21.84 14.66
N GLU A 241 -15.88 21.19 13.79
CA GLU A 241 -16.28 19.78 13.96
C GLU A 241 -15.20 18.80 13.47
N ILE A 242 -14.40 19.22 12.48
CA ILE A 242 -13.31 18.41 11.90
C ILE A 242 -11.94 18.69 12.54
N LEU A 243 -11.81 19.75 13.33
CA LEU A 243 -10.61 20.03 14.11
C LEU A 243 -10.36 18.91 15.13
N GLY A 244 -9.11 18.47 15.26
CA GLY A 244 -8.75 17.37 16.15
C GLY A 244 -9.15 15.98 15.63
N LYS A 245 -9.54 15.86 14.36
CA LYS A 245 -9.94 14.60 13.73
C LYS A 245 -9.05 14.25 12.53
N ARG A 246 -8.91 12.95 12.28
CA ARG A 246 -8.47 12.44 10.98
C ARG A 246 -9.57 12.65 9.96
N VAL A 247 -9.23 13.22 8.82
CA VAL A 247 -10.17 13.47 7.73
C VAL A 247 -9.62 13.03 6.39
N LEU A 248 -10.53 12.74 5.48
CA LEU A 248 -10.25 12.33 4.12
C LEU A 248 -10.62 13.48 3.17
N VAL A 249 -9.69 13.87 2.30
CA VAL A 249 -9.84 14.99 1.36
C VAL A 249 -9.40 14.54 -0.03
N THR A 250 -9.99 15.13 -1.08
CA THR A 250 -9.57 14.93 -2.46
C THR A 250 -9.11 16.25 -3.07
N ILE A 251 -8.00 16.22 -3.82
CA ILE A 251 -7.55 17.39 -4.59
C ILE A 251 -8.45 17.57 -5.82
N ASP A 252 -8.94 18.79 -6.01
CA ASP A 252 -9.80 19.18 -7.13
C ASP A 252 -9.00 19.83 -8.26
N SER A 253 -8.16 20.82 -7.91
CA SER A 253 -7.38 21.61 -8.86
C SER A 253 -6.15 22.20 -8.18
N TRP A 254 -5.20 22.64 -9.01
CA TRP A 254 -4.07 23.44 -8.56
C TRP A 254 -3.74 24.49 -9.62
N ASP A 255 -4.14 25.72 -9.31
CA ASP A 255 -4.05 26.85 -10.22
C ASP A 255 -2.66 27.49 -10.21
N ARG A 256 -2.37 28.25 -11.26
CA ARG A 256 -1.03 28.81 -11.52
C ARG A 256 -0.65 29.98 -10.61
N ASP A 257 -1.65 30.60 -10.01
CA ASP A 257 -1.56 31.73 -9.09
C ASP A 257 -1.55 31.29 -7.62
N SER A 258 -1.86 30.03 -7.32
CA SER A 258 -1.98 29.55 -5.95
C SER A 258 -0.84 28.64 -5.53
N ARG A 259 -0.20 28.95 -4.40
CA ARG A 259 0.87 28.12 -3.82
C ARG A 259 0.44 26.69 -3.50
N TYR A 260 -0.84 26.45 -3.23
CA TYR A 260 -1.37 25.18 -2.75
C TYR A 260 -2.48 24.63 -3.66
N PRO A 261 -2.63 23.30 -3.75
CA PRO A 261 -3.81 22.71 -4.35
C PRO A 261 -5.06 23.06 -3.52
N VAL A 262 -6.19 23.13 -4.22
CA VAL A 262 -7.52 23.22 -3.61
C VAL A 262 -8.15 21.84 -3.65
N GLY A 263 -8.83 21.47 -2.57
CA GLY A 263 -9.57 20.23 -2.46
C GLY A 263 -10.86 20.38 -1.66
N HIS A 264 -11.63 19.30 -1.63
CA HIS A 264 -12.88 19.23 -0.88
C HIS A 264 -12.82 18.10 0.16
N PHE A 265 -13.61 18.28 1.22
CA PHE A 265 -13.77 17.31 2.27
C PHE A 265 -14.61 16.12 1.80
N VAL A 266 -14.17 14.90 2.10
CA VAL A 266 -14.93 13.68 1.78
C VAL A 266 -15.65 13.18 3.02
N ARG A 267 -14.91 12.91 4.11
CA ARG A 267 -15.47 12.45 5.40
C ARG A 267 -14.47 12.54 6.54
N SER A 268 -14.97 12.47 7.76
CA SER A 268 -14.19 12.27 8.98
C SER A 268 -13.96 10.77 9.23
N LEU A 269 -12.75 10.41 9.68
CA LEU A 269 -12.39 9.04 10.08
C LEU A 269 -12.52 8.82 11.59
N GLY A 270 -12.35 9.89 12.38
CA GLY A 270 -12.48 9.86 13.84
C GLY A 270 -11.51 10.82 14.51
N GLU A 271 -11.51 10.86 15.84
CA GLU A 271 -10.58 11.69 16.62
C GLU A 271 -9.13 11.25 16.43
N LEU A 272 -8.22 12.22 16.42
CA LEU A 272 -6.79 11.96 16.37
C LEU A 272 -6.36 11.06 17.54
N GLU A 273 -5.35 10.23 17.31
CA GLU A 273 -4.79 9.31 18.32
C GLU A 273 -5.75 8.19 18.77
N THR A 274 -6.97 8.12 18.23
CA THR A 274 -7.84 6.97 18.46
C THR A 274 -7.42 5.80 17.57
N LYS A 275 -7.35 4.61 18.17
CA LYS A 275 -6.95 3.37 17.49
C LYS A 275 -7.73 3.12 16.19
N GLY A 276 -9.05 3.32 16.22
CA GLY A 276 -9.91 3.14 15.06
C GLY A 276 -9.59 4.10 13.92
N ALA A 277 -9.44 5.40 14.23
CA ALA A 277 -9.16 6.42 13.23
C ALA A 277 -7.76 6.27 12.63
N GLU A 278 -6.73 6.01 13.43
CA GLU A 278 -5.36 5.84 12.95
C GLU A 278 -5.20 4.56 12.11
N THR A 279 -5.89 3.48 12.48
CA THR A 279 -5.90 2.25 11.68
C THR A 279 -6.59 2.44 10.34
N GLU A 280 -7.76 3.07 10.31
CA GLU A 280 -8.47 3.36 9.06
C GLU A 280 -7.71 4.35 8.18
N ALA A 281 -7.10 5.36 8.79
CA ALA A 281 -6.22 6.32 8.12
C ALA A 281 -5.05 5.62 7.41
N LEU A 282 -4.36 4.73 8.12
CA LEU A 282 -3.25 3.95 7.55
C LEU A 282 -3.71 3.08 6.38
N LEU A 283 -4.84 2.38 6.53
CA LEU A 283 -5.39 1.53 5.47
C LEU A 283 -5.72 2.33 4.20
N LEU A 284 -6.32 3.51 4.33
CA LEU A 284 -6.63 4.38 3.19
C LEU A 284 -5.37 4.97 2.54
N GLU A 285 -4.39 5.35 3.34
CA GLU A 285 -3.15 5.97 2.85
C GLU A 285 -2.33 5.02 1.98
N TYR A 286 -2.39 3.72 2.27
CA TYR A 286 -1.73 2.64 1.52
C TYR A 286 -2.68 1.87 0.58
N ASP A 287 -3.87 2.41 0.32
CA ASP A 287 -4.89 1.84 -0.61
C ASP A 287 -5.27 0.38 -0.30
N VAL A 288 -5.34 0.03 0.99
CA VAL A 288 -5.73 -1.29 1.46
C VAL A 288 -7.25 -1.39 1.56
N GLN A 289 -7.86 -2.27 0.79
CA GLN A 289 -9.32 -2.47 0.83
C GLN A 289 -9.76 -3.24 2.07
N TYR A 290 -10.38 -2.52 3.01
CA TYR A 290 -10.84 -3.05 4.29
C TYR A 290 -12.37 -3.22 4.37
N ARG A 291 -13.09 -2.92 3.29
CA ARG A 291 -14.55 -3.09 3.25
C ARG A 291 -14.91 -4.59 3.27
N PRO A 292 -16.09 -4.93 3.84
CA PRO A 292 -16.62 -6.28 3.74
C PRO A 292 -16.74 -6.72 2.28
N PHE A 293 -16.58 -8.02 2.05
CA PHE A 293 -16.71 -8.61 0.72
C PHE A 293 -18.11 -8.36 0.14
N PRO A 294 -18.21 -7.89 -1.12
CA PRO A 294 -19.51 -7.71 -1.78
C PRO A 294 -20.28 -9.02 -1.89
N LYS A 295 -21.62 -8.94 -1.95
CA LYS A 295 -22.48 -10.13 -2.10
C LYS A 295 -22.10 -10.98 -3.32
N THR A 296 -21.74 -10.35 -4.44
CA THR A 296 -21.31 -11.05 -5.66
C THR A 296 -20.07 -11.93 -5.44
N VAL A 297 -19.21 -11.58 -4.49
CA VAL A 297 -18.06 -12.39 -4.07
C VAL A 297 -18.52 -13.54 -3.18
N LEU A 298 -19.37 -13.25 -2.19
CA LEU A 298 -19.90 -14.24 -1.27
C LEU A 298 -20.73 -15.33 -1.96
N ASP A 299 -21.47 -14.97 -3.02
CA ASP A 299 -22.25 -15.91 -3.83
C ASP A 299 -21.37 -16.92 -4.61
N CYS A 300 -20.05 -16.70 -4.68
CA CYS A 300 -19.10 -17.65 -5.26
C CYS A 300 -18.60 -18.71 -4.26
N LEU A 301 -18.94 -18.59 -2.98
CA LEU A 301 -18.55 -19.56 -1.94
C LEU A 301 -19.28 -20.90 -2.12
N PRO A 302 -18.70 -22.02 -1.67
CA PRO A 302 -19.39 -23.30 -1.62
C PRO A 302 -20.69 -23.20 -0.82
N THR A 303 -21.77 -23.79 -1.34
CA THR A 303 -23.10 -23.76 -0.74
C THR A 303 -23.17 -24.44 0.63
N GLU A 304 -22.29 -25.41 0.84
CA GLU A 304 -22.12 -26.19 2.07
C GLU A 304 -21.54 -25.33 3.21
N GLY A 305 -20.92 -24.19 2.89
CA GLY A 305 -20.35 -23.32 3.90
C GLY A 305 -19.28 -24.04 4.71
N HIS A 306 -19.37 -23.93 6.04
CA HIS A 306 -18.48 -24.59 6.99
C HIS A 306 -18.64 -26.11 7.05
N ASP A 307 -19.75 -26.65 6.53
CA ASP A 307 -20.02 -28.09 6.52
C ASP A 307 -19.38 -28.80 5.33
N TRP A 308 -18.62 -28.08 4.49
CA TRP A 308 -17.91 -28.68 3.38
C TRP A 308 -16.87 -29.70 3.86
N ILE A 309 -16.91 -30.89 3.27
CA ILE A 309 -15.98 -31.98 3.53
C ILE A 309 -15.38 -32.51 2.23
N VAL A 310 -14.18 -33.11 2.34
CA VAL A 310 -13.65 -33.90 1.24
C VAL A 310 -14.58 -35.10 1.00
N PRO A 311 -15.03 -35.36 -0.24
CA PRO A 311 -15.86 -36.52 -0.55
C PRO A 311 -15.19 -37.83 -0.09
N PRO A 312 -15.91 -38.74 0.58
CA PRO A 312 -15.31 -39.96 1.12
C PRO A 312 -14.93 -40.98 0.05
N SER A 313 -15.64 -41.00 -1.08
CA SER A 313 -15.37 -41.91 -2.20
C SER A 313 -14.36 -41.30 -3.16
N MET A 314 -13.32 -42.06 -3.52
CA MET A 314 -12.33 -41.66 -4.54
C MET A 314 -12.89 -41.66 -5.97
N ASP A 315 -14.08 -42.22 -6.18
CA ASP A 315 -14.77 -42.16 -7.47
C ASP A 315 -15.47 -40.80 -7.69
N ASP A 316 -15.55 -39.96 -6.65
CA ASP A 316 -16.16 -38.64 -6.75
C ASP A 316 -15.33 -37.71 -7.67
N PRO A 317 -15.97 -36.87 -8.51
CA PRO A 317 -15.27 -35.93 -9.38
C PRO A 317 -14.26 -35.01 -8.67
N GLY A 318 -14.46 -34.73 -7.37
CA GLY A 318 -13.54 -33.97 -6.52
C GLY A 318 -12.17 -34.62 -6.34
N TRP A 319 -12.06 -35.94 -6.52
CA TRP A 319 -10.81 -36.71 -6.48
C TRP A 319 -10.05 -36.74 -7.80
N LYS A 320 -10.60 -36.17 -8.88
CA LYS A 320 -9.94 -36.17 -10.19
C LYS A 320 -8.54 -35.57 -10.11
N ASN A 321 -7.54 -36.34 -10.55
CA ASN A 321 -6.12 -35.98 -10.52
C ASN A 321 -5.57 -35.67 -9.11
N ARG A 322 -6.20 -36.21 -8.05
CA ARG A 322 -5.72 -36.09 -6.68
C ARG A 322 -5.12 -37.40 -6.18
N ARG A 323 -3.93 -37.32 -5.57
CA ARG A 323 -3.34 -38.45 -4.84
C ARG A 323 -3.85 -38.46 -3.40
N ASP A 324 -4.21 -39.64 -2.89
CA ASP A 324 -4.50 -39.81 -1.46
C ASP A 324 -3.19 -39.86 -0.67
N LEU A 325 -2.98 -38.86 0.18
CA LEU A 325 -1.83 -38.74 1.07
C LEU A 325 -2.24 -38.68 2.54
N ARG A 326 -3.52 -38.97 2.86
CA ARG A 326 -4.06 -38.94 4.23
C ARG A 326 -3.38 -39.93 5.18
N GLY A 327 -2.69 -40.94 4.65
CA GLY A 327 -1.92 -41.91 5.43
C GLY A 327 -0.59 -41.38 5.96
N LEU A 328 -0.08 -40.26 5.45
CA LEU A 328 1.21 -39.70 5.86
C LEU A 328 1.11 -38.95 7.20
N ASN A 329 2.24 -38.86 7.90
CA ASN A 329 2.38 -38.08 9.14
C ASN A 329 2.81 -36.66 8.80
N ILE A 330 1.82 -35.87 8.39
CA ILE A 330 1.96 -34.46 8.01
C ILE A 330 1.68 -33.58 9.23
N CYS A 331 2.42 -32.48 9.41
CA CYS A 331 2.10 -31.42 10.39
C CYS A 331 2.37 -30.04 9.81
N SER A 332 1.76 -29.00 10.37
CA SER A 332 2.13 -27.61 10.10
C SER A 332 2.95 -27.02 11.25
N ILE A 333 3.73 -25.99 10.97
CA ILE A 333 4.54 -25.26 11.94
C ILE A 333 4.40 -23.76 11.67
N ASP A 334 3.63 -23.07 12.51
CA ASP A 334 3.13 -21.73 12.25
C ASP A 334 3.38 -20.77 13.43
N PRO A 335 3.19 -19.45 13.27
CA PRO A 335 3.12 -18.55 14.41
C PRO A 335 1.98 -18.92 15.37
N ILE A 336 2.16 -18.62 16.66
CA ILE A 336 1.10 -18.76 17.67
C ILE A 336 -0.16 -17.98 17.22
N GLY A 337 -1.29 -18.66 17.16
CA GLY A 337 -2.59 -18.07 16.79
C GLY A 337 -2.87 -18.03 15.28
N CYS A 338 -2.02 -18.64 14.44
CA CYS A 338 -2.29 -18.81 13.02
C CYS A 338 -3.62 -19.56 12.80
N GLN A 339 -4.49 -19.01 11.94
CA GLN A 339 -5.78 -19.63 11.58
C GLN A 339 -5.84 -20.01 10.11
N ASP A 340 -4.99 -19.38 9.30
CA ASP A 340 -4.83 -19.48 7.86
C ASP A 340 -3.56 -20.30 7.55
N ILE A 341 -3.58 -21.57 7.98
CA ILE A 341 -2.47 -22.51 7.74
C ILE A 341 -2.39 -22.84 6.24
N ASP A 342 -1.40 -22.25 5.57
CA ASP A 342 -1.19 -22.39 4.12
C ASP A 342 -0.30 -23.57 3.76
N ASP A 343 0.63 -23.94 4.64
CA ASP A 343 1.60 -25.00 4.40
C ASP A 343 1.63 -26.08 5.48
N ALA A 344 1.97 -27.29 5.06
CA ALA A 344 2.23 -28.41 5.94
C ALA A 344 3.35 -29.27 5.35
N LEU A 345 4.10 -29.96 6.23
CA LEU A 345 5.31 -30.69 5.85
C LEU A 345 5.26 -32.13 6.35
N HIS A 346 5.97 -33.01 5.64
CA HIS A 346 6.37 -34.31 6.17
C HIS A 346 7.75 -34.72 5.64
N ALA A 347 8.38 -35.66 6.34
CA ALA A 347 9.52 -36.41 5.85
C ALA A 347 9.38 -37.87 6.28
N ARG A 348 9.86 -38.83 5.50
CA ARG A 348 9.98 -40.24 5.94
C ARG A 348 11.18 -40.90 5.29
N PRO A 349 11.86 -41.83 5.99
CA PRO A 349 12.93 -42.62 5.38
C PRO A 349 12.37 -43.59 4.32
N LEU A 350 13.13 -43.77 3.25
CA LEU A 350 12.87 -44.75 2.19
C LEU A 350 13.77 -45.98 2.36
N PRO A 351 13.37 -47.17 1.85
CA PRO A 351 14.16 -48.40 1.98
C PRO A 351 15.56 -48.35 1.35
N ASN A 352 15.78 -47.44 0.39
CA ASN A 352 17.06 -47.22 -0.28
C ASN A 352 18.02 -46.31 0.50
N GLY A 353 17.62 -45.79 1.66
CA GLY A 353 18.41 -44.87 2.49
C GLY A 353 18.21 -43.39 2.18
N ASN A 354 17.38 -43.05 1.18
CA ASN A 354 16.95 -41.68 0.92
C ASN A 354 15.77 -41.29 1.82
N PHE A 355 15.32 -40.05 1.71
CA PHE A 355 14.13 -39.52 2.37
C PHE A 355 13.10 -39.12 1.33
N GLU A 356 11.83 -39.46 1.56
CA GLU A 356 10.71 -38.81 0.90
C GLU A 356 10.31 -37.60 1.73
N VAL A 357 10.31 -36.42 1.12
CA VAL A 357 9.92 -35.16 1.76
C VAL A 357 8.78 -34.54 0.98
N GLY A 358 7.77 -34.05 1.68
CA GLY A 358 6.63 -33.37 1.08
C GLY A 358 6.41 -32.00 1.67
N VAL A 359 6.20 -31.03 0.78
CA VAL A 359 5.59 -29.73 1.10
C VAL A 359 4.18 -29.74 0.52
N HIS A 360 3.19 -29.48 1.37
CA HIS A 360 1.78 -29.50 1.03
C HIS A 360 1.22 -28.08 1.20
N ILE A 361 0.76 -27.48 0.11
CA ILE A 361 0.22 -26.12 0.07
C ILE A 361 -1.30 -26.18 -0.07
N ALA A 362 -2.03 -25.32 0.63
CA ALA A 362 -3.48 -25.18 0.53
C ALA A 362 -3.96 -25.08 -0.94
N ASP A 363 -4.92 -25.93 -1.36
CA ASP A 363 -5.42 -25.92 -2.75
C ASP A 363 -6.52 -24.86 -2.97
N VAL A 364 -6.15 -23.59 -2.84
CA VAL A 364 -7.05 -22.44 -3.08
C VAL A 364 -7.64 -22.47 -4.49
N SER A 365 -6.89 -22.96 -5.47
CA SER A 365 -7.33 -23.09 -6.88
C SER A 365 -8.53 -24.03 -7.07
N HIS A 366 -8.83 -24.88 -6.08
CA HIS A 366 -10.06 -25.66 -6.08
C HIS A 366 -11.29 -24.77 -5.91
N PHE A 367 -11.24 -23.79 -5.02
CA PHE A 367 -12.37 -22.95 -4.64
C PHE A 367 -12.44 -21.65 -5.44
N VAL A 368 -11.29 -21.03 -5.72
CA VAL A 368 -11.23 -19.78 -6.49
C VAL A 368 -10.97 -20.13 -7.95
N LYS A 369 -11.90 -19.77 -8.84
CA LYS A 369 -11.82 -20.02 -10.29
C LYS A 369 -11.51 -18.73 -11.04
N PRO A 370 -10.67 -18.79 -12.09
CA PRO A 370 -10.33 -17.61 -12.87
C PRO A 370 -11.56 -16.91 -13.45
N ASN A 371 -11.48 -15.59 -13.59
CA ASN A 371 -12.47 -14.75 -14.26
C ASN A 371 -13.86 -14.73 -13.60
N ASN A 372 -13.94 -14.92 -12.27
CA ASN A 372 -15.17 -14.70 -11.50
C ASN A 372 -15.02 -13.52 -10.51
N ALA A 373 -16.10 -13.20 -9.78
CA ALA A 373 -16.09 -12.08 -8.83
C ALA A 373 -15.09 -12.28 -7.67
N MET A 374 -14.91 -13.52 -7.20
CA MET A 374 -13.94 -13.87 -6.16
C MET A 374 -12.50 -13.63 -6.63
N ASP A 375 -12.16 -14.08 -7.83
CA ASP A 375 -10.84 -13.91 -8.44
C ASP A 375 -10.52 -12.43 -8.71
N ALA A 376 -11.50 -11.66 -9.19
CA ALA A 376 -11.36 -10.23 -9.40
C ALA A 376 -11.11 -9.48 -8.08
N GLU A 377 -11.86 -9.79 -7.02
CA GLU A 377 -11.68 -9.17 -5.70
C GLU A 377 -10.34 -9.56 -5.07
N ALA A 378 -9.96 -10.84 -5.14
CA ALA A 378 -8.66 -11.32 -4.65
C ALA A 378 -7.51 -10.63 -5.40
N SER A 379 -7.64 -10.44 -6.71
CA SER A 379 -6.66 -9.73 -7.54
C SER A 379 -6.55 -8.24 -7.19
N ILE A 380 -7.66 -7.58 -6.85
CA ILE A 380 -7.67 -6.17 -6.40
C ILE A 380 -6.97 -6.05 -5.05
N ARG A 381 -7.22 -6.96 -4.11
CA ARG A 381 -6.58 -6.96 -2.78
C ARG A 381 -5.11 -7.33 -2.85
N GLY A 382 -4.74 -8.28 -3.72
CA GLY A 382 -3.37 -8.71 -4.00
C GLY A 382 -2.71 -9.54 -2.89
N THR A 383 -2.93 -9.19 -1.63
CA THR A 383 -2.39 -9.90 -0.45
C THR A 383 -3.27 -9.68 0.77
N THR A 384 -3.19 -10.58 1.75
CA THR A 384 -3.66 -10.31 3.12
C THR A 384 -2.73 -9.29 3.77
N VAL A 385 -3.29 -8.27 4.42
CA VAL A 385 -2.52 -7.23 5.12
C VAL A 385 -2.62 -7.48 6.62
N TYR A 386 -1.47 -7.70 7.27
CA TYR A 386 -1.36 -7.89 8.71
C TYR A 386 -0.96 -6.57 9.39
N LEU A 387 -1.78 -6.13 10.33
CA LEU A 387 -1.51 -5.03 11.25
C LEU A 387 -1.28 -5.62 12.65
N VAL A 388 -0.96 -4.76 13.62
CA VAL A 388 -0.67 -5.18 15.00
C VAL A 388 -1.83 -5.97 15.62
N ASP A 389 -3.06 -5.52 15.40
CA ASP A 389 -4.26 -6.08 16.04
C ASP A 389 -5.34 -6.51 15.03
N LYS A 390 -5.09 -6.33 13.73
CA LYS A 390 -6.08 -6.56 12.68
C LYS A 390 -5.46 -7.27 11.50
N ARG A 391 -6.20 -8.20 10.93
CA ARG A 391 -5.88 -8.86 9.66
C ARG A 391 -6.93 -8.46 8.63
N ILE A 392 -6.50 -7.98 7.47
CA ILE A 392 -7.38 -7.67 6.35
C ILE A 392 -7.23 -8.77 5.32
N ASP A 393 -8.21 -9.66 5.28
CA ASP A 393 -8.14 -10.88 4.47
C ASP A 393 -8.21 -10.60 2.96
N MET A 394 -7.40 -11.32 2.19
CA MET A 394 -7.49 -11.36 0.73
C MET A 394 -8.73 -12.13 0.25
N LEU A 395 -9.08 -13.22 0.95
CA LEU A 395 -10.24 -14.07 0.65
C LEU A 395 -11.24 -14.05 1.81
N PRO A 396 -12.53 -14.33 1.56
CA PRO A 396 -13.51 -14.45 2.64
C PRO A 396 -13.06 -15.46 3.71
N MET A 397 -13.35 -15.17 4.98
CA MET A 397 -12.92 -15.98 6.13
C MET A 397 -13.25 -17.47 6.00
N LEU A 398 -14.40 -17.81 5.40
CA LEU A 398 -14.78 -19.20 5.13
C LEU A 398 -13.72 -19.95 4.31
N LEU A 399 -13.15 -19.32 3.27
CA LEU A 399 -12.09 -19.95 2.50
C LEU A 399 -10.76 -19.88 3.23
N GLY A 400 -10.34 -18.68 3.66
CA GLY A 400 -9.00 -18.45 4.19
C GLY A 400 -8.70 -19.16 5.51
N THR A 401 -9.62 -19.08 6.47
CA THR A 401 -9.41 -19.64 7.83
C THR A 401 -10.07 -20.98 8.06
N ASP A 402 -10.67 -21.59 7.04
CA ASP A 402 -11.38 -22.86 7.23
C ASP A 402 -11.23 -23.86 6.08
N LEU A 403 -11.83 -23.60 4.92
CA LEU A 403 -11.88 -24.61 3.86
C LEU A 403 -10.53 -24.84 3.17
N CYS A 404 -9.75 -23.77 2.97
CA CYS A 404 -8.40 -23.88 2.39
C CYS A 404 -7.34 -24.17 3.45
N SER A 405 -7.53 -23.68 4.68
CA SER A 405 -6.59 -23.88 5.77
C SER A 405 -6.38 -25.37 6.06
N LEU A 406 -5.11 -25.79 6.14
CA LEU A 406 -4.67 -27.16 6.39
C LEU A 406 -4.79 -27.57 7.87
N LYS A 407 -5.98 -27.35 8.44
CA LYS A 407 -6.30 -27.63 9.85
C LYS A 407 -5.94 -29.06 10.26
N PRO A 408 -5.50 -29.26 11.51
CA PRO A 408 -5.19 -30.59 12.01
C PRO A 408 -6.47 -31.42 12.15
N TYR A 409 -6.32 -32.74 12.03
CA TYR A 409 -7.37 -33.75 12.23
C TYR A 409 -8.53 -33.75 11.24
N VAL A 410 -8.51 -32.89 10.22
CA VAL A 410 -9.53 -32.79 9.18
C VAL A 410 -8.91 -33.04 7.80
N GLU A 411 -9.68 -33.64 6.90
CA GLU A 411 -9.25 -33.86 5.52
C GLU A 411 -9.34 -32.55 4.73
N ARG A 412 -8.27 -32.23 4.00
CA ARG A 412 -8.15 -31.00 3.23
C ARG A 412 -7.52 -31.26 1.87
N TYR A 413 -7.95 -30.49 0.88
CA TYR A 413 -7.31 -30.47 -0.43
C TYR A 413 -6.02 -29.67 -0.37
N ALA A 414 -4.97 -30.25 -0.94
CA ALA A 414 -3.67 -29.62 -1.05
C ALA A 414 -3.10 -29.78 -2.47
N PHE A 415 -2.12 -28.95 -2.78
CA PHE A 415 -1.17 -29.16 -3.85
C PHE A 415 0.15 -29.60 -3.20
N SER A 416 0.71 -30.74 -3.61
CA SER A 416 1.86 -31.34 -2.95
C SER A 416 3.06 -31.39 -3.88
N CYS A 417 4.18 -30.87 -3.37
CA CYS A 417 5.52 -31.03 -3.93
C CYS A 417 6.18 -32.17 -3.16
N LEU A 418 6.43 -33.29 -3.83
CA LEU A 418 7.03 -34.49 -3.25
C LEU A 418 8.43 -34.68 -3.82
N TRP A 419 9.40 -34.88 -2.95
CA TRP A 419 10.81 -35.02 -3.32
C TRP A 419 11.40 -36.29 -2.75
N GLU A 420 12.25 -36.93 -3.55
CA GLU A 420 13.22 -37.89 -3.03
C GLU A 420 14.55 -37.16 -2.81
N ILE A 421 15.04 -37.17 -1.57
CA ILE A 421 16.20 -36.40 -1.14
C ILE A 421 17.21 -37.34 -0.47
N THR A 422 18.48 -37.26 -0.88
CA THR A 422 19.54 -38.05 -0.24
C THR A 422 19.85 -37.53 1.17
N PRO A 423 20.55 -38.31 2.02
CA PRO A 423 21.02 -37.80 3.31
C PRO A 423 21.87 -36.54 3.22
N ASP A 424 22.50 -36.26 2.08
CA ASP A 424 23.32 -35.07 1.82
C ASP A 424 22.54 -33.90 1.21
N ALA A 425 21.21 -33.94 1.30
CA ALA A 425 20.30 -32.92 0.80
C ALA A 425 20.48 -32.68 -0.72
N GLU A 426 20.74 -33.75 -1.47
CA GLU A 426 20.67 -33.73 -2.94
C GLU A 426 19.30 -34.22 -3.38
N ILE A 427 18.70 -33.53 -4.36
CA ILE A 427 17.37 -33.87 -4.87
C ILE A 427 17.53 -34.91 -5.97
N VAL A 428 16.98 -36.09 -5.74
CA VAL A 428 17.03 -37.21 -6.70
C VAL A 428 15.87 -37.13 -7.68
N ASN A 429 14.67 -36.82 -7.17
CA ASN A 429 13.45 -36.74 -7.96
C ASN A 429 12.48 -35.71 -7.37
N ALA A 430 11.63 -35.13 -8.22
CA ALA A 430 10.57 -34.21 -7.84
C ALA A 430 9.26 -34.51 -8.57
N GLU A 431 8.17 -34.60 -7.81
CA GLU A 431 6.81 -34.85 -8.30
C GLU A 431 5.85 -33.77 -7.77
N TYR A 432 4.91 -33.35 -8.61
CA TYR A 432 3.92 -32.33 -8.27
C TYR A 432 2.53 -32.87 -8.58
N THR A 433 1.67 -32.85 -7.58
CA THR A 433 0.32 -33.39 -7.73
C THR A 433 -0.67 -32.65 -6.85
N LYS A 434 -1.91 -32.53 -7.31
CA LYS A 434 -3.01 -32.28 -6.37
C LYS A 434 -3.16 -33.49 -5.45
N SER A 435 -3.60 -33.26 -4.22
CA SER A 435 -3.70 -34.30 -3.22
C SER A 435 -4.83 -34.04 -2.22
N VAL A 436 -5.09 -35.07 -1.42
CA VAL A 436 -5.88 -34.99 -0.19
C VAL A 436 -4.96 -35.36 0.97
N ILE A 437 -4.88 -34.49 1.96
CA ILE A 437 -4.06 -34.70 3.16
C ILE A 437 -4.92 -34.66 4.42
N LYS A 438 -4.36 -35.12 5.52
CA LYS A 438 -4.92 -34.97 6.86
C LYS A 438 -3.78 -34.66 7.83
N SER A 439 -3.62 -33.40 8.19
CA SER A 439 -2.58 -32.98 9.14
C SER A 439 -2.82 -33.65 10.50
N ARG A 440 -1.74 -34.15 11.12
CA ARG A 440 -1.76 -34.83 12.41
C ARG A 440 -1.67 -33.86 13.57
N GLU A 441 -1.07 -32.70 13.37
CA GLU A 441 -0.96 -31.66 14.38
C GLU A 441 -0.63 -30.32 13.72
N ALA A 442 -1.05 -29.23 14.36
CA ALA A 442 -0.63 -27.87 14.01
C ALA A 442 0.23 -27.30 15.14
N PHE A 443 1.54 -27.21 14.92
CA PHE A 443 2.47 -26.73 15.94
C PHE A 443 2.68 -25.22 15.85
N SER A 444 2.87 -24.58 17.00
CA SER A 444 3.57 -23.30 17.03
C SER A 444 5.08 -23.52 16.77
N TYR A 445 5.79 -22.51 16.26
CA TYR A 445 7.25 -22.56 16.14
C TYR A 445 7.94 -22.95 17.45
N GLU A 446 7.48 -22.41 18.57
CA GLU A 446 8.00 -22.68 19.90
C GLU A 446 7.74 -24.13 20.34
N ASP A 447 6.55 -24.68 20.07
CA ASP A 447 6.22 -26.04 20.47
C ASP A 447 6.90 -27.08 19.59
N ALA A 448 7.02 -26.82 18.28
CA ALA A 448 7.84 -27.63 17.38
C ALA A 448 9.31 -27.64 17.84
N GLN A 449 9.84 -26.49 18.26
CA GLN A 449 11.22 -26.38 18.73
C GLN A 449 11.43 -27.21 20.01
N LYS A 450 10.55 -27.03 21.02
CA LYS A 450 10.59 -27.84 22.25
C LYS A 450 10.51 -29.33 21.96
N ARG A 451 9.64 -29.74 21.04
CA ARG A 451 9.46 -31.14 20.63
C ARG A 451 10.71 -31.72 19.99
N VAL A 452 11.36 -30.96 19.11
CA VAL A 452 12.61 -31.38 18.45
C VAL A 452 13.74 -31.55 19.47
N ASP A 453 13.85 -30.60 20.40
CA ASP A 453 14.92 -30.56 21.42
C ASP A 453 14.77 -31.65 22.50
N ASP A 454 13.54 -32.14 22.74
CA ASP A 454 13.26 -33.18 23.74
C ASP A 454 13.63 -34.59 23.24
N ALA A 455 14.83 -35.03 23.58
CA ALA A 455 15.35 -36.35 23.22
C ALA A 455 14.49 -37.54 23.70
N SER A 456 13.56 -37.36 24.65
CA SER A 456 12.68 -38.44 25.11
C SER A 456 11.52 -38.72 24.14
N GLN A 457 11.13 -37.74 23.31
CA GLN A 457 10.09 -37.90 22.31
C GLN A 457 10.65 -38.60 21.06
N GLN A 458 10.10 -39.78 20.74
CA GLN A 458 10.57 -40.67 19.67
C GLN A 458 9.42 -41.21 18.80
N ASP A 459 8.25 -40.58 18.86
CA ASP A 459 7.16 -40.88 17.93
C ASP A 459 7.54 -40.49 16.49
N GLU A 460 6.87 -41.10 15.51
CA GLU A 460 7.16 -40.90 14.09
C GLU A 460 7.11 -39.43 13.67
N LEU A 461 6.17 -38.65 14.20
CA LEU A 461 6.05 -37.23 13.85
C LEU A 461 7.26 -36.43 14.34
N THR A 462 7.77 -36.71 15.54
CA THR A 462 9.00 -36.09 16.06
C THR A 462 10.22 -36.45 15.21
N ILE A 463 10.33 -37.72 14.77
CA ILE A 463 11.41 -38.17 13.88
C ILE A 463 11.33 -37.44 12.53
N ASN A 464 10.13 -37.24 12.01
CA ASN A 464 9.90 -36.49 10.76
C ASN A 464 10.39 -35.04 10.89
N ILE A 465 10.00 -34.32 11.94
CA ILE A 465 10.41 -32.92 12.15
C ILE A 465 11.94 -32.82 12.33
N ARG A 466 12.56 -33.76 13.06
CA ARG A 466 14.03 -33.81 13.19
C ARG A 466 14.73 -34.05 11.85
N THR A 467 14.16 -34.91 11.02
CA THR A 467 14.67 -35.18 9.65
C THR A 467 14.58 -33.93 8.79
N LEU A 468 13.44 -33.23 8.83
CA LEU A 468 13.25 -31.94 8.16
C LEU A 468 14.29 -30.91 8.64
N LEU A 469 14.48 -30.77 9.95
CA LEU A 469 15.47 -29.82 10.49
C LEU A 469 16.90 -30.14 10.09
N MET A 470 17.26 -31.43 10.02
CA MET A 470 18.58 -31.86 9.58
C MET A 470 18.83 -31.47 8.12
N LEU A 471 17.83 -31.73 7.26
CA LEU A 471 17.91 -31.39 5.83
C LEU A 471 17.90 -29.87 5.60
N SER A 472 17.08 -29.10 6.32
CA SER A 472 17.01 -27.64 6.18
C SER A 472 18.36 -26.97 6.46
N LYS A 473 19.07 -27.41 7.50
CA LYS A 473 20.43 -26.93 7.80
C LYS A 473 21.39 -27.14 6.64
N LYS A 474 21.30 -28.28 5.94
CA LYS A 474 22.12 -28.56 4.75
C LYS A 474 21.71 -27.67 3.56
N PHE A 475 20.41 -27.48 3.32
CA PHE A 475 19.94 -26.57 2.27
C PHE A 475 20.37 -25.13 2.50
N LYS A 476 20.23 -24.65 3.74
CA LYS A 476 20.72 -23.33 4.15
C LYS A 476 22.20 -23.17 3.87
N GLN A 477 23.03 -24.13 4.26
CA GLN A 477 24.46 -24.07 4.02
C GLN A 477 24.79 -23.98 2.52
N LYS A 478 24.20 -24.85 1.69
CA LYS A 478 24.38 -24.80 0.23
C LYS A 478 23.96 -23.45 -0.37
N ARG A 479 22.83 -22.90 0.08
CA ARG A 479 22.32 -21.59 -0.33
C ARG A 479 23.31 -20.47 0.03
N MET A 480 23.86 -20.49 1.24
CA MET A 480 24.86 -19.50 1.68
C MET A 480 26.18 -19.65 0.93
N ASP A 481 26.64 -20.88 0.69
CA ASP A 481 27.85 -21.16 -0.10
C ASP A 481 27.71 -20.69 -1.56
N ALA A 482 26.48 -20.72 -2.10
CA ALA A 482 26.13 -20.17 -3.41
C ALA A 482 26.03 -18.63 -3.44
N GLY A 483 26.24 -17.95 -2.31
CA GLY A 483 26.27 -16.48 -2.23
C GLY A 483 24.94 -15.82 -1.85
N ALA A 484 24.01 -16.56 -1.25
CA ALA A 484 22.77 -15.97 -0.76
C ALA A 484 23.01 -14.93 0.37
N LEU A 485 22.17 -13.90 0.38
CA LEU A 485 22.19 -12.86 1.41
C LEU A 485 21.11 -13.12 2.45
N SER A 486 21.49 -13.15 3.72
CA SER A 486 20.56 -13.21 4.85
C SER A 486 20.30 -11.80 5.37
N LEU A 487 19.21 -11.17 4.90
CA LEU A 487 18.81 -9.82 5.29
C LEU A 487 17.60 -9.89 6.23
N SER A 488 17.83 -10.28 7.48
CA SER A 488 16.78 -10.32 8.50
C SER A 488 16.62 -8.95 9.15
N SER A 489 15.46 -8.32 8.98
CA SER A 489 15.07 -7.17 9.80
C SER A 489 14.51 -7.66 11.14
N PRO A 490 14.87 -7.01 12.27
CA PRO A 490 14.26 -7.30 13.56
C PRO A 490 12.73 -7.15 13.49
N GLU A 491 12.00 -8.25 13.63
CA GLU A 491 10.56 -8.22 13.83
C GLU A 491 10.23 -7.91 15.29
N VAL A 492 9.24 -7.06 15.49
CA VAL A 492 8.79 -6.61 16.80
C VAL A 492 7.33 -7.02 16.98
N ARG A 493 7.01 -7.60 18.14
CA ARG A 493 5.66 -7.98 18.54
C ARG A 493 5.21 -7.07 19.67
N VAL A 494 4.05 -6.45 19.49
CA VAL A 494 3.37 -5.68 20.54
C VAL A 494 2.54 -6.66 21.36
N GLU A 495 2.78 -6.71 22.67
CA GLU A 495 1.92 -7.43 23.60
C GLU A 495 0.78 -6.52 24.02
N MET A 496 -0.44 -6.99 23.81
CA MET A 496 -1.67 -6.26 24.10
C MET A 496 -2.30 -6.83 25.36
N GLU A 497 -2.89 -5.97 26.19
CA GLU A 497 -3.71 -6.40 27.32
C GLU A 497 -4.99 -7.08 26.83
N SER A 498 -5.36 -8.19 27.45
CA SER A 498 -6.45 -9.04 26.98
C SER A 498 -7.85 -8.41 27.07
N GLU A 499 -8.06 -7.46 27.99
CA GLU A 499 -9.38 -6.84 28.21
C GLU A 499 -9.54 -5.49 27.49
N THR A 500 -8.52 -4.64 27.57
CA THR A 500 -8.55 -3.27 27.02
C THR A 500 -8.02 -3.21 25.58
N SER A 501 -7.26 -4.23 25.15
CA SER A 501 -6.46 -4.21 23.92
C SER A 501 -5.48 -3.03 23.84
N ASP A 502 -5.03 -2.53 24.99
CA ASP A 502 -3.98 -1.51 25.07
C ASP A 502 -2.58 -2.17 25.03
N PRO A 503 -1.58 -1.54 24.39
CA PRO A 503 -0.23 -2.10 24.30
C PRO A 503 0.47 -2.04 25.68
N ILE A 504 0.92 -3.20 26.17
CA ILE A 504 1.65 -3.34 27.44
C ILE A 504 3.17 -3.27 27.21
N ASP A 505 3.66 -4.05 26.24
CA ASP A 505 5.10 -4.24 26.03
C ASP A 505 5.42 -4.46 24.55
N ILE A 506 6.68 -4.24 24.19
CA ILE A 506 7.21 -4.38 22.84
C ILE A 506 8.39 -5.36 22.90
N LYS A 507 8.18 -6.58 22.39
CA LYS A 507 9.20 -7.64 22.41
C LYS A 507 9.74 -7.91 21.02
N GLN A 508 11.06 -8.09 20.95
CA GLN A 508 11.70 -8.55 19.73
C GLN A 508 11.41 -10.05 19.54
N LYS A 509 10.97 -10.43 18.34
CA LYS A 509 10.75 -11.83 17.99
C LYS A 509 12.08 -12.57 17.98
N LYS A 510 12.21 -13.60 18.82
CA LYS A 510 13.39 -14.46 18.83
C LYS A 510 13.32 -15.40 17.62
N HIS A 511 14.40 -15.43 16.85
CA HIS A 511 14.52 -16.37 15.74
C HIS A 511 14.81 -17.79 16.27
N LEU A 512 14.03 -18.78 15.80
CA LEU A 512 14.17 -20.20 16.16
C LEU A 512 14.62 -21.04 14.95
N ASP A 513 15.23 -22.20 15.21
CA ASP A 513 15.68 -23.12 14.16
C ASP A 513 14.50 -23.66 13.33
N THR A 514 13.34 -23.85 13.98
CA THR A 514 12.08 -24.23 13.31
C THR A 514 11.56 -23.17 12.34
N MET A 515 11.87 -21.89 12.54
CA MET A 515 11.53 -20.83 11.58
C MET A 515 12.37 -20.97 10.30
N SER A 516 13.68 -21.19 10.43
CA SER A 516 14.53 -21.48 9.28
C SER A 516 14.17 -22.79 8.59
N LEU A 517 13.72 -23.81 9.34
CA LEU A 517 13.24 -25.06 8.75
C LEU A 517 12.15 -24.81 7.71
N VAL A 518 11.08 -24.10 8.10
CA VAL A 518 9.97 -23.80 7.21
C VAL A 518 10.44 -22.93 6.04
N GLU A 519 11.23 -21.88 6.31
CA GLU A 519 11.79 -20.99 5.28
C GLU A 519 12.54 -21.77 4.18
N ASP A 520 13.47 -22.65 4.56
CA ASP A 520 14.32 -23.37 3.61
C ASP A 520 13.51 -24.32 2.72
N PHE A 521 12.47 -24.98 3.25
CA PHE A 521 11.61 -25.84 2.44
C PHE A 521 10.63 -25.06 1.56
N MET A 522 10.13 -23.90 2.01
CA MET A 522 9.31 -23.02 1.16
C MET A 522 10.13 -22.45 -0.01
N LEU A 523 11.36 -22.03 0.24
CA LEU A 523 12.28 -21.59 -0.81
C LEU A 523 12.61 -22.70 -1.80
N LEU A 524 12.81 -23.92 -1.30
CA LEU A 524 13.02 -25.10 -2.15
C LEU A 524 11.80 -25.38 -3.02
N ALA A 525 10.60 -25.33 -2.45
CA ALA A 525 9.34 -25.50 -3.19
C ALA A 525 9.20 -24.48 -4.31
N GLN A 526 9.47 -23.21 -4.01
CA GLN A 526 9.38 -22.13 -4.99
C GLN A 526 10.42 -22.29 -6.11
N THR A 527 11.68 -22.58 -5.77
CA THR A 527 12.78 -22.71 -6.72
C THR A 527 12.57 -23.87 -7.71
N LEU A 528 12.17 -25.04 -7.19
CA LEU A 528 11.98 -26.22 -8.04
C LEU A 528 10.73 -26.10 -8.92
N SER A 529 9.68 -25.45 -8.42
CA SER A 529 8.46 -25.20 -9.21
C SER A 529 8.72 -24.25 -10.38
N GLN A 530 9.60 -23.26 -10.22
CA GLN A 530 9.98 -22.34 -11.31
C GLN A 530 10.79 -23.01 -12.41
N THR A 531 11.58 -24.03 -12.08
CA THR A 531 12.44 -24.71 -13.08
C THR A 531 11.63 -25.58 -14.07
N LEU A 532 10.35 -25.81 -13.76
CA LEU A 532 9.43 -26.63 -14.56
C LEU A 532 8.52 -25.82 -15.50
N ALA A 533 8.41 -24.50 -15.29
CA ALA A 533 7.65 -23.58 -16.13
C ALA A 533 8.56 -22.96 -17.20
#